data_AF-A0A9W4I7T8-F1
#
_entry.id   AF-A0A9W4I7T8-F1
#
_cell.length_a   1.000
_cell.length_b   1.000
_cell.length_c   1.000
_cell.angle_alpha   90.00
_cell.angle_beta   90.00
_cell.angle_gamma   90.00
#
_symmetry.space_group_name_H-M   'P 1'
#
loop_
_entity.id
_entity.type
_entity.pdbx_description
1 polymer ?
#
loop_
_entity_poly.entity_id
_entity_poly.type
_entity_poly.pdbx_seq_one_letter_code
_entity_poly.pdbx_strand_id
1 'polypeptide(L)'
;MAIDTLADPLTVLPPEIILQILEFTPVSALGSLTAASKAWHEFIDVTHQEVIYTAESKTPQPPGGARDFSFLSDSHSFAKYYDGIKSWKDLCKRQTMLAHNWAEPRPLSQESVLQIGNDPVWRFRADFKRRFFVSSSHAGGLNVTDMDTGEILWQLPSVLDTDGDGVRPYAHLEYQDGMVVFDSVGDSIEVWQADQPGTKRGEFQRIGILYHGCQTRGFQLSYWTLCVVSNEGKGFVYDMTQRPPQLKTELQIECDGIGHLDQSEDIVIYSMGKKGYFAYDKESGACLGTLQPSQVTEKYHICPPPANSISAGAALAGAARLGPTHRFSPTGSPRKDCLVPIEVAKGPLSPPEDPEHVWHGQDDWGAGMLHGNLFVGFSRAGRVFICSNFRKALQDRAGLEANSSIIECESDGSSFDLGGWLSIRNHRVMFEIQDRIYVVALDDNDRIQNVDKPPRASYSLLTSSAPQLAVPISYMALSDDAIMSTYTTLGWRDSNAPGGQPPQQGANPPRVFPTKAIRIVSLAPDLSNKSGPTSTKPSTEEVDVEDDSGRTIPGEDAWRTQAGLLQLLSMLGDQAGFEETDLEEDEWESVDEGDEEESEVNGDQGA
;
A
#
# COMPACT_ATOMS: atom_id res chain seq x y z
N MET A 1 -57.15 24.84 25.31
CA MET A 1 -56.81 23.41 25.47
C MET A 1 -55.55 23.16 24.68
N ALA A 2 -54.42 22.98 25.37
CA ALA A 2 -53.16 22.62 24.73
C ALA A 2 -53.24 21.14 24.32
N ILE A 3 -52.88 20.85 23.06
CA ILE A 3 -52.72 19.48 22.57
C ILE A 3 -51.40 18.99 23.15
N ASP A 4 -51.50 18.23 24.24
CA ASP A 4 -50.37 17.59 24.90
C ASP A 4 -50.26 16.15 24.38
N THR A 5 -49.57 15.92 23.25
CA THR A 5 -49.32 14.56 22.75
C THR A 5 -48.11 14.51 21.81
N LEU A 6 -46.90 14.38 22.35
CA LEU A 6 -45.83 13.65 21.65
C LEU A 6 -45.80 12.25 22.27
N ALA A 7 -46.68 11.37 21.77
CA ALA A 7 -46.72 9.98 22.20
C ALA A 7 -45.49 9.24 21.64
N ASP A 8 -44.86 8.38 22.45
CA ASP A 8 -43.74 7.55 22.01
C ASP A 8 -44.21 6.64 20.85
N PRO A 9 -43.54 6.67 19.68
CA PRO A 9 -43.89 5.82 18.55
C PRO A 9 -44.06 4.34 18.91
N LEU A 10 -43.29 3.81 19.86
CA LEU A 10 -43.41 2.41 20.32
C LEU A 10 -44.78 2.09 20.94
N THR A 11 -45.51 3.11 21.41
CA THR A 11 -46.81 2.94 22.08
C THR A 11 -48.00 3.11 21.13
N VAL A 12 -47.77 3.67 19.94
CA VAL A 12 -48.84 4.04 19.00
C VAL A 12 -48.72 3.36 17.63
N LEU A 13 -47.51 2.92 17.24
CA LEU A 13 -47.28 2.24 15.96
C LEU A 13 -47.06 0.74 16.16
N PRO A 14 -47.47 -0.10 15.20
CA PRO A 14 -47.10 -1.51 15.16
C PRO A 14 -45.56 -1.70 15.03
N PRO A 15 -44.99 -2.78 15.59
CA PRO A 15 -43.56 -3.09 15.49
C PRO A 15 -43.01 -3.06 14.06
N GLU A 16 -43.77 -3.52 13.08
CA GLU A 16 -43.36 -3.59 11.67
C GLU A 16 -43.12 -2.19 11.09
N ILE A 17 -43.96 -1.22 11.46
CA ILE A 17 -43.81 0.17 11.03
C ILE A 17 -42.60 0.81 11.71
N ILE A 18 -42.36 0.49 12.99
CA ILE A 18 -41.16 0.94 13.68
C ILE A 18 -39.91 0.37 13.00
N LEU A 19 -39.87 -0.92 12.65
CA LEU A 19 -38.75 -1.52 11.95
C LEU A 19 -38.48 -0.86 10.59
N GLN A 20 -39.53 -0.55 9.82
CA GLN A 20 -39.40 0.22 8.58
C GLN A 20 -38.83 1.63 8.82
N ILE A 21 -39.22 2.31 9.89
CA ILE A 21 -38.63 3.61 10.25
C ILE A 21 -37.15 3.46 10.62
N LEU A 22 -36.80 2.44 11.39
CA LEU A 22 -35.42 2.17 11.82
C LEU A 22 -34.52 1.78 10.65
N GLU A 23 -35.07 1.21 9.58
CA GLU A 23 -34.32 0.92 8.34
C GLU A 23 -33.67 2.18 7.75
N PHE A 24 -34.32 3.34 7.83
CA PHE A 24 -33.78 4.62 7.36
C PHE A 24 -32.95 5.38 8.42
N THR A 25 -32.86 4.84 9.63
CA THR A 25 -32.19 5.51 10.75
C THR A 25 -30.68 5.19 10.75
N PRO A 26 -29.77 6.17 10.81
CA PRO A 26 -28.33 5.89 10.90
C PRO A 26 -27.95 5.09 12.15
N VAL A 27 -26.87 4.31 12.09
CA VAL A 27 -26.39 3.48 13.21
C VAL A 27 -26.13 4.32 14.48
N SER A 28 -25.62 5.55 14.33
CA SER A 28 -25.41 6.47 15.45
C SER A 28 -26.72 6.87 16.15
N ALA A 29 -27.80 7.07 15.38
CA ALA A 29 -29.12 7.37 15.90
C ALA A 29 -29.76 6.13 16.55
N LEU A 30 -29.54 4.93 16.02
CA LEU A 30 -29.94 3.68 16.69
C LEU A 30 -29.28 3.56 18.08
N GLY A 31 -27.96 3.82 18.16
CA GLY A 31 -27.25 3.84 19.44
C GLY A 31 -27.76 4.91 20.41
N SER A 32 -28.27 6.03 19.89
CA SER A 32 -28.91 7.08 20.71
C SER A 32 -30.30 6.66 21.20
N LEU A 33 -31.09 5.98 20.37
CA LEU A 33 -32.41 5.47 20.72
C LEU A 33 -32.34 4.39 21.81
N THR A 34 -31.37 3.48 21.74
CA THR A 34 -31.18 2.46 22.78
C THR A 34 -30.79 3.08 24.13
N ALA A 35 -30.17 4.25 24.13
CA ALA A 35 -29.88 5.02 25.34
C ALA A 35 -31.06 5.88 25.84
N ALA A 36 -32.09 6.11 25.02
CA ALA A 36 -33.19 7.02 25.35
C ALA A 36 -34.18 6.42 26.37
N SER A 37 -34.49 5.12 26.27
CA SER A 37 -35.37 4.44 27.22
C SER A 37 -35.14 2.93 27.25
N LYS A 38 -35.59 2.28 28.33
CA LYS A 38 -35.60 0.80 28.43
C LYS A 38 -36.45 0.15 27.34
N ALA A 39 -37.57 0.77 26.94
CA ALA A 39 -38.44 0.22 25.91
C ALA A 39 -37.76 0.20 24.54
N TRP A 40 -37.07 1.29 24.17
CA TRP A 40 -36.28 1.36 22.94
C TRP A 40 -35.09 0.40 22.95
N HIS A 41 -34.38 0.27 24.09
CA HIS A 41 -33.34 -0.75 24.25
C HIS A 41 -33.90 -2.17 24.07
N GLU A 42 -35.00 -2.51 24.74
CA GLU A 42 -35.63 -3.83 24.64
C GLU A 42 -36.10 -4.12 23.20
N PHE A 43 -36.67 -3.13 22.52
CA PHE A 43 -37.12 -3.28 21.15
C PHE A 43 -35.95 -3.53 20.19
N ILE A 44 -34.92 -2.68 20.24
CA ILE A 44 -33.80 -2.71 19.29
C ILE A 44 -32.80 -3.82 19.62
N ASP A 45 -32.29 -3.85 20.84
CA ASP A 45 -31.12 -4.65 21.19
C ASP A 45 -31.46 -6.04 21.74
N VAL A 46 -32.69 -6.23 22.22
CA VAL A 46 -33.14 -7.52 22.79
C VAL A 46 -34.05 -8.25 21.83
N THR A 47 -35.11 -7.60 21.34
CA THR A 47 -36.18 -8.27 20.58
C THR A 47 -35.89 -8.36 19.08
N HIS A 48 -35.48 -7.24 18.46
CA HIS A 48 -35.38 -7.13 17.00
C HIS A 48 -33.95 -6.89 16.48
N GLN A 49 -32.94 -7.20 17.31
CA GLN A 49 -31.52 -6.95 17.01
C GLN A 49 -31.11 -7.52 15.66
N GLU A 50 -31.47 -8.78 15.39
CA GLU A 50 -31.07 -9.46 14.17
C GLU A 50 -31.61 -8.76 12.92
N VAL A 51 -32.93 -8.51 12.84
CA VAL A 51 -33.57 -7.85 11.69
C VAL A 51 -33.03 -6.44 11.45
N ILE A 52 -32.74 -5.69 12.53
CA ILE A 52 -32.25 -4.33 12.41
C ILE A 52 -30.80 -4.31 11.88
N TYR A 53 -29.92 -5.14 12.44
CA TYR A 53 -28.50 -5.11 12.12
C TYR A 53 -28.11 -6.00 10.92
N THR A 54 -28.98 -6.88 10.43
CA THR A 54 -28.80 -7.58 9.14
C THR A 54 -29.17 -6.73 7.93
N ALA A 55 -29.79 -5.56 8.12
CA ALA A 55 -30.12 -4.68 7.01
C ALA A 55 -28.85 -4.17 6.32
N GLU A 56 -28.83 -4.20 4.98
CA GLU A 56 -27.70 -3.72 4.16
C GLU A 56 -27.38 -2.24 4.42
N SER A 57 -28.38 -1.44 4.82
CA SER A 57 -28.22 -0.04 5.21
C SER A 57 -27.47 0.17 6.53
N LYS A 58 -27.18 -0.89 7.28
CA LYS A 58 -26.50 -0.87 8.59
C LYS A 58 -25.19 -1.63 8.56
N THR A 59 -25.19 -2.79 7.91
CA THR A 59 -24.07 -3.71 7.88
C THR A 59 -23.80 -4.08 6.43
N PRO A 60 -22.72 -3.54 5.84
CA PRO A 60 -22.23 -3.95 4.53
C PRO A 60 -22.09 -5.47 4.43
N GLN A 61 -22.67 -6.02 3.36
CA GLN A 61 -22.74 -7.45 3.07
C GLN A 61 -22.42 -7.71 1.59
N PRO A 62 -22.06 -8.95 1.24
CA PRO A 62 -21.97 -9.37 -0.16
C PRO A 62 -23.29 -9.13 -0.92
N PRO A 63 -23.23 -8.89 -2.24
CA PRO A 63 -24.43 -8.74 -3.05
C PRO A 63 -25.39 -9.93 -2.91
N GLY A 64 -26.67 -9.64 -2.63
CA GLY A 64 -27.69 -10.67 -2.38
C GLY A 64 -27.84 -11.09 -0.91
N GLY A 65 -27.11 -10.44 0.00
CA GLY A 65 -27.16 -10.67 1.44
C GLY A 65 -26.39 -11.90 1.89
N ALA A 66 -26.04 -11.95 3.18
CA ALA A 66 -25.35 -13.08 3.78
C ALA A 66 -26.24 -13.80 4.80
N ARG A 67 -26.21 -15.14 4.78
CA ARG A 67 -26.96 -15.97 5.74
C ARG A 67 -26.27 -16.05 7.10
N ASP A 68 -24.95 -16.03 7.09
CA ASP A 68 -24.08 -16.15 8.26
C ASP A 68 -22.79 -15.36 8.03
N PHE A 69 -21.83 -15.47 8.94
CA PHE A 69 -20.55 -14.75 8.89
C PHE A 69 -19.45 -15.46 8.09
N SER A 70 -19.77 -16.53 7.34
CA SER A 70 -18.77 -17.29 6.57
C SER A 70 -18.03 -16.42 5.55
N PHE A 71 -18.70 -15.41 4.97
CA PHE A 71 -18.09 -14.47 4.03
C PHE A 71 -16.91 -13.66 4.61
N LEU A 72 -16.79 -13.57 5.94
CA LEU A 72 -15.66 -12.91 6.58
C LEU A 72 -14.36 -13.71 6.46
N SER A 73 -14.41 -14.99 6.06
CA SER A 73 -13.21 -15.78 5.76
C SER A 73 -12.39 -15.21 4.62
N ASP A 74 -13.04 -14.44 3.74
CA ASP A 74 -12.43 -13.79 2.58
C ASP A 74 -12.03 -12.34 2.89
N SER A 75 -12.11 -11.91 4.15
CA SER A 75 -11.65 -10.58 4.56
C SER A 75 -10.14 -10.45 4.47
N HIS A 76 -9.68 -9.28 4.02
CA HIS A 76 -8.26 -8.94 3.95
C HIS A 76 -7.87 -8.19 5.22
N SER A 77 -8.07 -8.81 6.37
CA SER A 77 -7.77 -8.22 7.68
C SER A 77 -6.42 -8.70 8.19
N PHE A 78 -5.48 -7.77 8.35
CA PHE A 78 -4.20 -8.04 8.99
C PHE A 78 -4.38 -8.32 10.49
N ALA A 79 -5.18 -7.49 11.18
CA ALA A 79 -5.33 -7.51 12.62
C ALA A 79 -6.32 -8.58 13.12
N LYS A 80 -6.84 -9.43 12.23
CA LYS A 80 -7.92 -10.40 12.55
C LYS A 80 -9.13 -9.71 13.16
N TYR A 81 -9.43 -8.51 12.68
CA TYR A 81 -10.37 -7.58 13.29
C TYR A 81 -11.82 -8.13 13.31
N TYR A 82 -12.12 -9.05 12.40
CA TYR A 82 -13.42 -9.72 12.31
C TYR A 82 -13.45 -11.11 12.96
N ASP A 83 -12.40 -11.54 13.65
CA ASP A 83 -12.40 -12.84 14.34
C ASP A 83 -13.35 -12.82 15.54
N GLY A 84 -14.05 -13.93 15.73
CA GLY A 84 -14.93 -14.15 16.88
C GLY A 84 -16.17 -13.25 16.92
N ILE A 85 -16.65 -12.77 15.77
CA ILE A 85 -17.94 -12.07 15.64
C ILE A 85 -19.06 -12.96 16.18
N LYS A 86 -19.87 -12.42 17.09
CA LYS A 86 -20.94 -13.17 17.77
C LYS A 86 -22.34 -12.85 17.27
N SER A 87 -22.54 -11.68 16.67
CA SER A 87 -23.84 -11.22 16.17
C SER A 87 -23.69 -10.15 15.09
N TRP A 88 -24.79 -9.88 14.38
CA TRP A 88 -24.85 -8.83 13.36
C TRP A 88 -24.61 -7.44 13.94
N LYS A 89 -25.02 -7.20 15.19
CA LYS A 89 -24.69 -5.96 15.91
C LYS A 89 -23.20 -5.80 16.17
N ASP A 90 -22.50 -6.88 16.54
CA ASP A 90 -21.04 -6.86 16.73
C ASP A 90 -20.35 -6.54 15.42
N LEU A 91 -20.76 -7.17 14.32
CA LEU A 91 -20.22 -6.87 12.99
C LEU A 91 -20.46 -5.42 12.57
N CYS A 92 -21.71 -4.94 12.69
CA CYS A 92 -22.08 -3.55 12.42
C CYS A 92 -21.22 -2.57 13.22
N LYS A 93 -21.04 -2.84 14.52
CA LYS A 93 -20.19 -2.02 15.39
C LYS A 93 -18.75 -2.00 14.90
N ARG A 94 -18.15 -3.16 14.62
CA ARG A 94 -16.76 -3.25 14.19
C ARG A 94 -16.53 -2.55 12.86
N GLN A 95 -17.37 -2.80 11.86
CA GLN A 95 -17.32 -2.13 10.56
C GLN A 95 -17.48 -0.61 10.71
N THR A 96 -18.43 -0.15 11.54
CA THR A 96 -18.65 1.29 11.81
C THR A 96 -17.42 1.92 12.44
N MET A 97 -16.83 1.28 13.46
CA MET A 97 -15.63 1.81 14.13
C MET A 97 -14.41 1.86 13.22
N LEU A 98 -14.22 0.83 12.38
CA LEU A 98 -13.13 0.80 11.41
C LEU A 98 -13.31 1.88 10.35
N ALA A 99 -14.51 1.97 9.75
CA ALA A 99 -14.83 3.00 8.76
C ALA A 99 -14.67 4.41 9.32
N HIS A 100 -15.08 4.64 10.57
CA HIS A 100 -14.87 5.90 11.26
C HIS A 100 -13.38 6.21 11.41
N ASN A 101 -12.57 5.25 11.90
CA ASN A 101 -11.14 5.47 12.05
C ASN A 101 -10.46 5.78 10.71
N TRP A 102 -10.80 5.06 9.63
CA TRP A 102 -10.33 5.38 8.27
C TRP A 102 -10.72 6.78 7.79
N ALA A 103 -11.87 7.31 8.24
CA ALA A 103 -12.37 8.62 7.83
C ALA A 103 -11.77 9.79 8.63
N GLU A 104 -11.13 9.52 9.78
CA GLU A 104 -10.48 10.54 10.60
C GLU A 104 -9.26 11.14 9.88
N PRO A 105 -9.05 12.48 9.96
CA PRO A 105 -7.85 13.11 9.41
C PRO A 105 -6.55 12.57 10.01
N ARG A 106 -6.59 12.18 11.28
CA ARG A 106 -5.47 11.58 12.02
C ARG A 106 -5.93 10.27 12.65
N PRO A 107 -6.02 9.19 11.85
CA PRO A 107 -6.49 7.90 12.33
C PRO A 107 -5.58 7.37 13.45
N LEU A 108 -6.19 6.65 14.39
CA LEU A 108 -5.42 5.84 15.33
C LEU A 108 -4.85 4.66 14.57
N SER A 109 -3.53 4.49 14.63
CA SER A 109 -2.83 3.46 13.88
C SER A 109 -1.78 2.77 14.74
N GLN A 110 -1.45 1.54 14.37
CA GLN A 110 -0.37 0.78 14.98
C GLN A 110 0.58 0.32 13.88
N GLU A 111 1.86 0.58 14.10
CA GLU A 111 2.91 0.28 13.14
C GLU A 111 3.64 -1.02 13.49
N SER A 112 4.03 -1.78 12.48
CA SER A 112 4.89 -2.95 12.60
C SER A 112 5.81 -3.03 11.39
N VAL A 113 7.08 -3.41 11.63
CA VAL A 113 8.12 -3.48 10.59
C VAL A 113 8.77 -4.86 10.64
N LEU A 114 8.56 -5.65 9.58
CA LEU A 114 9.07 -7.02 9.42
C LEU A 114 10.34 -7.03 8.61
N GLN A 115 11.46 -7.29 9.26
CA GLN A 115 12.67 -7.70 8.57
C GLN A 115 12.55 -9.20 8.21
N ILE A 116 12.73 -9.54 6.94
CA ILE A 116 12.71 -10.93 6.48
C ILE A 116 14.16 -11.37 6.22
N GLY A 117 14.69 -12.20 7.13
CA GLY A 117 16.08 -12.66 7.02
C GLY A 117 17.08 -11.49 7.02
N ASN A 118 18.17 -11.64 6.25
CA ASN A 118 19.21 -10.61 6.14
C ASN A 118 19.15 -9.84 4.82
N ASP A 119 18.39 -10.31 3.84
CA ASP A 119 18.36 -9.73 2.50
C ASP A 119 17.21 -8.73 2.35
N PRO A 120 17.44 -7.57 1.70
CA PRO A 120 16.38 -6.59 1.47
C PRO A 120 15.23 -7.18 0.64
N VAL A 121 14.01 -7.01 1.13
CA VAL A 121 12.79 -7.43 0.42
C VAL A 121 12.65 -6.66 -0.88
N TRP A 122 12.44 -7.35 -1.99
CA TRP A 122 12.10 -6.74 -3.29
C TRP A 122 10.59 -6.62 -3.42
N ARG A 123 9.86 -7.71 -3.64
CA ARG A 123 8.39 -7.70 -3.68
C ARG A 123 7.82 -8.60 -2.60
N PHE A 124 6.59 -8.34 -2.18
CA PHE A 124 5.84 -9.29 -1.36
C PHE A 124 4.36 -9.30 -1.69
N ARG A 125 3.68 -10.37 -1.31
CA ARG A 125 2.24 -10.54 -1.39
C ARG A 125 1.76 -11.18 -0.08
N ALA A 126 0.54 -10.86 0.34
CA ALA A 126 -0.06 -11.39 1.57
C ALA A 126 -1.14 -12.44 1.25
N ASP A 127 -1.13 -13.56 1.97
CA ASP A 127 -2.26 -14.47 2.07
C ASP A 127 -2.89 -14.33 3.47
N PHE A 128 -4.02 -13.62 3.54
CA PHE A 128 -4.76 -13.41 4.79
C PHE A 128 -5.43 -14.68 5.30
N LYS A 129 -5.84 -15.58 4.40
CA LYS A 129 -6.49 -16.85 4.73
C LYS A 129 -5.51 -17.84 5.36
N ARG A 130 -4.30 -17.95 4.78
CA ARG A 130 -3.22 -18.81 5.30
C ARG A 130 -2.29 -18.10 6.28
N ARG A 131 -2.48 -16.80 6.51
CA ARG A 131 -1.72 -15.97 7.43
C ARG A 131 -0.21 -15.98 7.16
N PHE A 132 0.20 -15.76 5.92
CA PHE A 132 1.63 -15.59 5.59
C PHE A 132 1.87 -14.49 4.55
N PHE A 133 3.11 -14.01 4.49
CA PHE A 133 3.66 -13.24 3.39
C PHE A 133 4.50 -14.15 2.50
N VAL A 134 4.43 -13.94 1.18
CA VAL A 134 5.38 -14.49 0.21
C VAL A 134 6.20 -13.32 -0.32
N SER A 135 7.53 -13.40 -0.28
CA SER A 135 8.40 -12.30 -0.66
C SER A 135 9.63 -12.73 -1.46
N SER A 136 9.97 -11.99 -2.51
CA SER A 136 11.25 -12.08 -3.22
C SER A 136 12.24 -11.06 -2.66
N SER A 137 13.53 -11.24 -2.95
CA SER A 137 14.62 -10.42 -2.40
C SER A 137 15.49 -9.76 -3.49
N HIS A 138 16.15 -8.66 -3.12
CA HIS A 138 17.18 -8.02 -3.94
C HIS A 138 18.34 -8.97 -4.28
N ALA A 139 18.66 -9.92 -3.39
CA ALA A 139 19.71 -10.92 -3.59
C ALA A 139 19.21 -12.19 -4.30
N GLY A 140 17.91 -12.26 -4.59
CA GLY A 140 17.24 -13.47 -5.07
C GLY A 140 16.69 -14.31 -3.93
N GLY A 141 16.14 -15.47 -4.27
CA GLY A 141 15.39 -16.30 -3.33
C GLY A 141 13.95 -15.85 -3.09
N LEU A 142 13.18 -16.75 -2.48
CA LEU A 142 11.79 -16.55 -2.09
C LEU A 142 11.61 -16.97 -0.64
N ASN A 143 10.94 -16.15 0.17
CA ASN A 143 10.63 -16.46 1.55
C ASN A 143 9.12 -16.53 1.74
N VAL A 144 8.66 -17.50 2.53
CA VAL A 144 7.31 -17.56 3.05
C VAL A 144 7.39 -17.32 4.55
N THR A 145 6.82 -16.23 5.01
CA THR A 145 6.95 -15.75 6.39
C THR A 145 5.59 -15.71 7.06
N ASP A 146 5.47 -16.29 8.24
CA ASP A 146 4.25 -16.25 9.04
C ASP A 146 3.86 -14.81 9.37
N MET A 147 2.61 -14.46 9.09
CA MET A 147 2.10 -13.09 9.25
C MET A 147 1.91 -12.70 10.73
N ASP A 148 1.75 -13.68 11.61
CA ASP A 148 1.46 -13.46 13.04
C ASP A 148 2.72 -13.48 13.91
N THR A 149 3.67 -14.36 13.58
CA THR A 149 4.93 -14.54 14.36
C THR A 149 6.13 -13.85 13.71
N GLY A 150 6.08 -13.59 12.40
CA GLY A 150 7.24 -13.12 11.63
C GLY A 150 8.28 -14.21 11.34
N GLU A 151 8.00 -15.47 11.68
CA GLU A 151 8.93 -16.58 11.45
C GLU A 151 8.90 -17.06 9.99
N ILE A 152 10.06 -17.41 9.46
CA ILE A 152 10.15 -17.99 8.12
C ILE A 152 9.66 -19.44 8.16
N LEU A 153 8.59 -19.73 7.42
CA LEU A 153 7.97 -21.05 7.29
C LEU A 153 8.68 -21.91 6.25
N TRP A 154 9.08 -21.30 5.13
CA TRP A 154 9.70 -21.99 4.00
C TRP A 154 10.50 -21.01 3.14
N GLN A 155 11.52 -21.52 2.42
CA GLN A 155 12.38 -20.72 1.56
C GLN A 155 12.72 -21.48 0.28
N LEU A 156 12.86 -20.73 -0.82
CA LEU A 156 13.55 -21.15 -2.04
C LEU A 156 14.85 -20.33 -2.17
N PRO A 157 16.01 -20.94 -2.43
CA PRO A 157 17.28 -20.25 -2.41
C PRO A 157 17.43 -19.28 -3.59
N SER A 158 18.46 -18.43 -3.53
CA SER A 158 18.87 -17.65 -4.70
C SER A 158 19.53 -18.56 -5.73
N VAL A 159 19.33 -18.26 -7.01
CA VAL A 159 20.11 -18.86 -8.12
C VAL A 159 21.60 -18.54 -8.01
N LEU A 160 21.99 -17.54 -7.21
CA LEU A 160 23.39 -17.20 -6.95
C LEU A 160 24.07 -18.18 -5.99
N ASP A 161 23.29 -18.88 -5.16
CA ASP A 161 23.79 -19.73 -4.08
C ASP A 161 23.74 -21.22 -4.44
N THR A 162 23.00 -21.61 -5.47
CA THR A 162 22.78 -23.02 -5.82
C THR A 162 22.69 -23.24 -7.33
N ASP A 163 23.18 -24.38 -7.81
CA ASP A 163 23.06 -24.83 -9.21
C ASP A 163 21.67 -25.42 -9.55
N GLY A 164 20.71 -25.32 -8.63
CA GLY A 164 19.39 -25.98 -8.70
C GLY A 164 18.22 -25.02 -8.90
N ASP A 165 17.04 -25.42 -8.42
CA ASP A 165 15.86 -24.55 -8.39
C ASP A 165 16.11 -23.36 -7.45
N GLY A 166 15.98 -22.14 -7.98
CA GLY A 166 16.21 -20.91 -7.23
C GLY A 166 15.54 -19.72 -7.87
N VAL A 167 15.47 -18.62 -7.12
CA VAL A 167 14.86 -17.37 -7.61
C VAL A 167 15.93 -16.33 -7.89
N ARG A 168 15.84 -15.67 -9.04
CA ARG A 168 16.81 -14.64 -9.45
C ARG A 168 16.70 -13.37 -8.58
N PRO A 169 17.79 -12.60 -8.43
CA PRO A 169 17.74 -11.23 -7.91
C PRO A 169 16.63 -10.41 -8.56
N TYR A 170 15.89 -9.64 -7.76
CA TYR A 170 14.84 -8.73 -8.25
C TYR A 170 13.71 -9.40 -9.05
N ALA A 171 13.44 -10.69 -8.80
CA ALA A 171 12.34 -11.39 -9.45
C ALA A 171 11.00 -10.72 -9.14
N HIS A 172 10.23 -10.45 -10.19
CA HIS A 172 8.84 -10.04 -10.10
C HIS A 172 8.04 -11.17 -9.45
N LEU A 173 7.09 -10.81 -8.60
CA LEU A 173 6.33 -11.75 -7.78
C LEU A 173 4.84 -11.42 -7.85
N GLU A 174 4.06 -12.38 -8.31
CA GLU A 174 2.59 -12.33 -8.26
C GLU A 174 2.06 -13.54 -7.47
N TYR A 175 0.92 -13.34 -6.82
CA TYR A 175 0.37 -14.33 -5.89
C TYR A 175 -1.15 -14.28 -5.87
N GLN A 176 -1.80 -15.44 -5.90
CA GLN A 176 -3.23 -15.58 -5.71
C GLN A 176 -3.56 -16.94 -5.06
N ASP A 177 -4.24 -16.91 -3.90
CA ASP A 177 -4.84 -18.07 -3.20
C ASP A 177 -4.02 -19.37 -3.28
N GLY A 178 -2.81 -19.35 -2.71
CA GLY A 178 -1.92 -20.51 -2.66
C GLY A 178 -1.09 -20.74 -3.92
N MET A 179 -1.22 -19.91 -4.96
CA MET A 179 -0.38 -19.95 -6.15
C MET A 179 0.56 -18.76 -6.18
N VAL A 180 1.84 -19.02 -6.44
CA VAL A 180 2.86 -18.00 -6.63
C VAL A 180 3.47 -18.15 -8.02
N VAL A 181 3.68 -17.02 -8.68
CA VAL A 181 4.38 -16.94 -9.97
C VAL A 181 5.46 -15.89 -9.92
N PHE A 182 6.60 -16.22 -10.51
CA PHE A 182 7.74 -15.33 -10.62
C PHE A 182 8.49 -15.58 -11.91
N ASP A 183 9.17 -14.56 -12.42
CA ASP A 183 10.00 -14.71 -13.60
C ASP A 183 11.35 -15.36 -13.23
N SER A 184 11.78 -16.22 -14.13
CA SER A 184 13.03 -16.98 -14.05
C SER A 184 14.01 -16.51 -15.11
N VAL A 185 15.24 -17.03 -15.06
CA VAL A 185 16.27 -16.72 -16.07
C VAL A 185 15.84 -17.31 -17.42
N GLY A 186 15.82 -16.49 -18.48
CA GLY A 186 15.47 -16.92 -19.84
C GLY A 186 14.01 -16.69 -20.26
N ASP A 187 13.38 -15.62 -19.78
CA ASP A 187 12.03 -15.17 -20.20
C ASP A 187 10.90 -16.19 -19.94
N SER A 188 11.11 -17.13 -19.00
CA SER A 188 10.09 -18.05 -18.52
C SER A 188 9.48 -17.61 -17.20
N ILE A 189 8.22 -18.00 -16.98
CA ILE A 189 7.50 -17.76 -15.73
C ILE A 189 7.33 -19.09 -15.01
N GLU A 190 7.83 -19.18 -13.79
CA GLU A 190 7.64 -20.34 -12.94
C GLU A 190 6.33 -20.25 -12.17
N VAL A 191 5.68 -21.39 -11.99
CA VAL A 191 4.41 -21.51 -11.26
C VAL A 191 4.57 -22.52 -10.15
N TRP A 192 4.31 -22.07 -8.93
CA TRP A 192 4.43 -22.87 -7.72
C TRP A 192 3.12 -22.83 -6.94
N GLN A 193 2.80 -23.91 -6.24
CA GLN A 193 1.55 -24.06 -5.51
C GLN A 193 1.79 -24.57 -4.08
N ALA A 194 1.10 -23.96 -3.12
CA ALA A 194 1.02 -24.39 -1.74
C ALA A 194 -0.03 -25.51 -1.55
N ASP A 195 -0.14 -26.03 -0.33
CA ASP A 195 -1.12 -27.02 0.11
C ASP A 195 -1.14 -28.32 -0.71
N GLN A 196 0.01 -28.70 -1.26
CA GLN A 196 0.13 -30.00 -1.92
C GLN A 196 0.06 -31.13 -0.89
N PRO A 197 -0.49 -32.31 -1.24
CA PRO A 197 -0.55 -33.44 -0.33
C PRO A 197 0.82 -33.79 0.27
N GLY A 198 0.92 -33.71 1.60
CA GLY A 198 2.15 -34.04 2.34
C GLY A 198 3.09 -32.86 2.60
N THR A 199 2.77 -31.63 2.16
CA THR A 199 3.56 -30.44 2.48
C THR A 199 3.12 -29.78 3.78
N LYS A 200 4.03 -29.02 4.40
CA LYS A 200 3.70 -28.19 5.56
C LYS A 200 3.00 -26.89 5.12
N ARG A 201 2.36 -26.21 6.06
CA ARG A 201 1.82 -24.86 5.84
C ARG A 201 2.93 -23.93 5.34
N GLY A 202 2.67 -23.25 4.24
CA GLY A 202 3.60 -22.29 3.63
C GLY A 202 4.67 -22.92 2.73
N GLU A 203 4.72 -24.25 2.60
CA GLU A 203 5.62 -24.92 1.67
C GLU A 203 5.01 -24.97 0.26
N PHE A 204 5.80 -24.55 -0.74
CA PHE A 204 5.40 -24.51 -2.14
C PHE A 204 6.13 -25.58 -2.95
N GLN A 205 5.45 -26.10 -3.97
CA GLN A 205 6.04 -27.00 -4.96
C GLN A 205 5.82 -26.46 -6.37
N ARG A 206 6.82 -26.62 -7.24
CA ARG A 206 6.71 -26.23 -8.65
C ARG A 206 5.70 -27.12 -9.36
N ILE A 207 4.74 -26.50 -10.03
CA ILE A 207 3.72 -27.19 -10.82
C ILE A 207 3.87 -26.95 -12.33
N GLY A 208 4.69 -25.98 -12.75
CA GLY A 208 4.95 -25.73 -14.16
C GLY A 208 5.95 -24.61 -14.41
N ILE A 209 6.42 -24.56 -15.66
CA ILE A 209 7.21 -23.46 -16.21
C ILE A 209 6.54 -23.07 -17.53
N LEU A 210 6.22 -21.78 -17.67
CA LEU A 210 5.51 -21.24 -18.82
C LEU A 210 6.49 -20.59 -19.78
N TYR A 211 6.45 -21.04 -21.03
CA TYR A 211 7.24 -20.49 -22.14
C TYR A 211 6.28 -19.94 -23.20
N HIS A 212 6.56 -18.72 -23.68
CA HIS A 212 5.78 -18.04 -24.74
C HIS A 212 6.66 -17.54 -25.91
N GLY A 213 7.95 -17.88 -25.91
CA GLY A 213 8.83 -17.72 -27.07
C GLY A 213 9.22 -16.29 -27.42
N CYS A 214 8.99 -15.32 -26.52
CA CYS A 214 9.40 -13.92 -26.64
C CYS A 214 9.69 -13.35 -25.25
N GLN A 215 10.23 -12.13 -25.20
CA GLN A 215 10.62 -11.50 -23.93
C GLN A 215 9.40 -11.24 -23.02
N THR A 216 9.51 -11.62 -21.74
CA THR A 216 8.54 -11.22 -20.70
C THR A 216 8.87 -9.81 -20.24
N ARG A 217 7.98 -8.86 -20.49
CA ARG A 217 8.13 -7.49 -19.99
C ARG A 217 7.39 -7.24 -18.67
N GLY A 218 6.27 -7.94 -18.45
CA GLY A 218 5.53 -7.94 -17.19
C GLY A 218 4.43 -8.99 -17.18
N PHE A 219 3.91 -9.28 -15.99
CA PHE A 219 2.78 -10.20 -15.82
C PHE A 219 1.97 -9.83 -14.59
N GLN A 220 0.72 -10.29 -14.55
CA GLN A 220 -0.19 -10.08 -13.43
C GLN A 220 -1.04 -11.35 -13.24
N LEU A 221 -1.15 -11.84 -12.01
CA LEU A 221 -1.98 -12.99 -11.65
C LEU A 221 -3.21 -12.54 -10.88
N SER A 222 -4.40 -12.75 -11.47
CA SER A 222 -5.68 -12.57 -10.79
C SER A 222 -6.77 -13.35 -11.51
N TYR A 223 -7.90 -13.57 -10.84
CA TYR A 223 -9.05 -14.31 -11.39
C TYR A 223 -8.70 -15.72 -11.92
N TRP A 224 -7.69 -16.38 -11.34
CA TRP A 224 -7.16 -17.66 -11.84
C TRP A 224 -6.66 -17.59 -13.29
N THR A 225 -6.27 -16.40 -13.72
CA THR A 225 -5.69 -16.13 -15.03
C THR A 225 -4.37 -15.38 -14.88
N LEU A 226 -3.32 -15.84 -15.56
CA LEU A 226 -2.06 -15.12 -15.65
C LEU A 226 -2.03 -14.38 -16.98
N CYS A 227 -2.02 -13.06 -16.92
CA CYS A 227 -1.80 -12.22 -18.10
C CYS A 227 -0.33 -11.83 -18.19
N VAL A 228 0.24 -11.90 -19.38
CA VAL A 228 1.64 -11.54 -19.68
C VAL A 228 1.67 -10.51 -20.79
N VAL A 229 2.63 -9.59 -20.72
CA VAL A 229 2.94 -8.60 -21.77
C VAL A 229 4.35 -8.77 -22.28
N SER A 230 4.53 -8.70 -23.60
CA SER A 230 5.80 -8.61 -24.29
C SER A 230 5.96 -7.23 -24.96
N ASN A 231 7.20 -6.79 -25.16
CA ASN A 231 7.51 -5.62 -25.99
C ASN A 231 7.36 -5.90 -27.50
N GLU A 232 7.24 -7.16 -27.91
CA GLU A 232 7.11 -7.60 -29.30
C GLU A 232 5.66 -7.52 -29.85
N GLY A 233 4.78 -6.72 -29.21
CA GLY A 233 3.39 -6.58 -29.63
C GLY A 233 2.51 -7.79 -29.31
N LYS A 234 2.91 -8.58 -28.30
CA LYS A 234 2.18 -9.79 -27.88
C LYS A 234 1.75 -9.75 -26.42
N GLY A 235 0.53 -10.21 -26.17
CA GLY A 235 0.03 -10.54 -24.83
C GLY A 235 -0.36 -12.01 -24.74
N PHE A 236 -0.30 -12.59 -23.55
CA PHE A 236 -0.68 -13.99 -23.32
C PHE A 236 -1.62 -14.10 -22.14
N VAL A 237 -2.64 -14.95 -22.25
CA VAL A 237 -3.57 -15.27 -21.17
C VAL A 237 -3.48 -16.76 -20.89
N TYR A 238 -3.00 -17.12 -19.71
CA TYR A 238 -2.95 -18.51 -19.24
C TYR A 238 -4.10 -18.82 -18.30
N ASP A 239 -4.70 -20.00 -18.46
CA ASP A 239 -5.64 -20.58 -17.51
C ASP A 239 -4.86 -21.27 -16.38
N MET A 240 -4.95 -20.67 -15.18
CA MET A 240 -4.26 -21.13 -13.98
C MET A 240 -5.11 -22.12 -13.17
N THR A 241 -6.26 -22.56 -13.68
CA THR A 241 -7.03 -23.67 -13.08
C THR A 241 -6.52 -25.04 -13.56
N GLN A 242 -5.86 -25.10 -14.72
CA GLN A 242 -5.25 -26.31 -15.26
C GLN A 242 -3.97 -26.68 -14.52
N ARG A 243 -3.60 -27.97 -14.52
CA ARG A 243 -2.36 -28.49 -13.93
C ARG A 243 -1.63 -29.40 -14.93
N PRO A 244 -0.54 -28.95 -15.59
CA PRO A 244 0.06 -27.61 -15.51
C PRO A 244 -0.83 -26.54 -16.18
N PRO A 245 -0.66 -25.24 -15.84
CA PRO A 245 -1.38 -24.15 -16.50
C PRO A 245 -1.21 -24.16 -18.02
N GLN A 246 -2.24 -23.73 -18.76
CA GLN A 246 -2.27 -23.79 -20.23
C GLN A 246 -2.52 -22.41 -20.83
N LEU A 247 -1.90 -22.15 -22.00
CA LEU A 247 -2.19 -20.94 -22.76
C LEU A 247 -3.63 -21.01 -23.30
N LYS A 248 -4.46 -20.03 -22.94
CA LYS A 248 -5.84 -19.90 -23.39
C LYS A 248 -5.94 -19.03 -24.64
N THR A 249 -5.29 -17.86 -24.61
CA THR A 249 -5.40 -16.85 -25.67
C THR A 249 -4.06 -16.14 -25.89
N GLU A 250 -3.67 -15.96 -27.16
CA GLU A 250 -2.59 -15.04 -27.58
C GLU A 250 -3.23 -13.76 -28.12
N LEU A 251 -2.81 -12.62 -27.58
CA LEU A 251 -3.32 -11.30 -27.89
C LEU A 251 -2.33 -10.57 -28.80
N GLN A 252 -2.84 -9.92 -29.85
CA GLN A 252 -2.06 -8.97 -30.65
C GLN A 252 -2.27 -7.57 -30.06
N ILE A 253 -1.22 -7.04 -29.44
CA ILE A 253 -1.24 -5.74 -28.75
C ILE A 253 -0.31 -4.76 -29.46
N GLU A 254 -0.39 -3.48 -29.10
CA GLU A 254 0.57 -2.49 -29.60
C GLU A 254 2.01 -2.87 -29.20
N CYS A 255 2.96 -2.59 -30.10
CA CYS A 255 4.39 -2.70 -29.79
C CYS A 255 4.79 -1.70 -28.69
N ASP A 256 5.93 -1.98 -28.06
CA ASP A 256 6.55 -1.12 -27.04
C ASP A 256 5.73 -1.00 -25.73
N GLY A 257 4.95 -2.03 -25.40
CA GLY A 257 4.32 -2.15 -24.08
C GLY A 257 5.35 -2.05 -22.95
N ILE A 258 5.10 -1.19 -21.96
CA ILE A 258 6.13 -0.80 -20.98
C ILE A 258 6.33 -1.79 -19.83
N GLY A 259 5.48 -2.80 -19.71
CA GLY A 259 5.56 -3.86 -18.69
C GLY A 259 4.54 -3.78 -17.57
N HIS A 260 3.65 -2.77 -17.59
CA HIS A 260 2.55 -2.65 -16.64
C HIS A 260 1.24 -3.10 -17.26
N LEU A 261 0.51 -3.94 -16.52
CA LEU A 261 -0.83 -4.37 -16.85
C LEU A 261 -1.62 -4.63 -15.56
N ASP A 262 -2.93 -4.56 -15.69
CA ASP A 262 -3.85 -5.13 -14.70
C ASP A 262 -5.09 -5.70 -15.40
N GLN A 263 -5.86 -6.51 -14.69
CA GLN A 263 -6.97 -7.24 -15.30
C GLN A 263 -8.20 -7.29 -14.39
N SER A 264 -9.33 -7.51 -15.04
CA SER A 264 -10.60 -7.95 -14.44
C SER A 264 -10.86 -9.41 -14.87
N GLU A 265 -12.03 -9.95 -14.58
CA GLU A 265 -12.39 -11.34 -14.94
C GLU A 265 -12.35 -11.59 -16.46
N ASP A 266 -12.75 -10.60 -17.26
CA ASP A 266 -12.95 -10.69 -18.72
C ASP A 266 -11.98 -9.81 -19.54
N ILE A 267 -11.45 -8.72 -18.95
CA ILE A 267 -10.61 -7.74 -19.66
C ILE A 267 -9.21 -7.67 -19.05
N VAL A 268 -8.18 -7.50 -19.90
CA VAL A 268 -6.83 -7.06 -19.51
C VAL A 268 -6.58 -5.66 -20.06
N ILE A 269 -5.95 -4.80 -19.26
CA ILE A 269 -5.56 -3.44 -19.66
C ILE A 269 -4.04 -3.33 -19.59
N TYR A 270 -3.42 -2.98 -20.70
CA TYR A 270 -1.97 -2.77 -20.82
C TYR A 270 -1.65 -1.28 -20.82
N SER A 271 -0.57 -0.91 -20.14
CA SER A 271 0.00 0.42 -20.31
C SER A 271 0.89 0.47 -21.55
N MET A 272 0.62 1.46 -22.40
CA MET A 272 1.37 1.76 -23.64
C MET A 272 2.09 3.10 -23.54
N GLY A 273 2.49 3.47 -22.32
CA GLY A 273 3.24 4.69 -22.04
C GLY A 273 2.50 5.96 -22.48
N LYS A 274 3.12 6.78 -23.31
CA LYS A 274 2.52 8.02 -23.86
C LYS A 274 1.18 7.82 -24.58
N LYS A 275 0.89 6.60 -25.08
CA LYS A 275 -0.38 6.30 -25.75
C LYS A 275 -1.54 6.05 -24.76
N GLY A 276 -1.25 5.97 -23.46
CA GLY A 276 -2.24 5.67 -22.42
C GLY A 276 -2.45 4.17 -22.23
N TYR A 277 -3.68 3.76 -21.94
CA TYR A 277 -4.00 2.38 -21.55
C TYR A 277 -4.92 1.71 -22.55
N PHE A 278 -4.58 0.48 -22.96
CA PHE A 278 -5.30 -0.26 -24.01
C PHE A 278 -5.99 -1.48 -23.41
N ALA A 279 -7.29 -1.59 -23.61
CA ALA A 279 -8.11 -2.67 -23.07
C ALA A 279 -8.36 -3.75 -24.12
N TYR A 280 -8.20 -5.00 -23.72
CA TYR A 280 -8.43 -6.17 -24.58
C TYR A 280 -9.30 -7.19 -23.86
N ASP A 281 -10.17 -7.83 -24.63
CA ASP A 281 -10.97 -8.97 -24.17
C ASP A 281 -10.08 -10.22 -24.07
N LYS A 282 -10.09 -10.89 -22.91
CA LYS A 282 -9.20 -12.02 -22.65
C LYS A 282 -9.58 -13.30 -23.41
N GLU A 283 -10.82 -13.42 -23.86
CA GLU A 283 -11.31 -14.62 -24.55
C GLU A 283 -11.12 -14.54 -26.06
N SER A 284 -11.61 -13.47 -26.68
CA SER A 284 -11.55 -13.24 -28.12
C SER A 284 -10.24 -12.59 -28.58
N GLY A 285 -9.54 -11.91 -27.68
CA GLY A 285 -8.37 -11.10 -27.98
C GLY A 285 -8.65 -9.78 -28.70
N ALA A 286 -9.91 -9.38 -28.81
CA ALA A 286 -10.30 -8.14 -29.45
C ALA A 286 -9.85 -6.91 -28.63
N CYS A 287 -9.36 -5.87 -29.33
CA CYS A 287 -9.16 -4.55 -28.73
C CYS A 287 -10.53 -3.90 -28.47
N LEU A 288 -10.77 -3.51 -27.23
CA LEU A 288 -12.02 -2.92 -26.76
C LEU A 288 -12.00 -1.39 -26.77
N GLY A 289 -10.81 -0.79 -26.83
CA GLY A 289 -10.62 0.66 -26.87
C GLY A 289 -9.42 1.11 -26.05
N THR A 290 -9.27 2.43 -25.94
CA THR A 290 -8.14 3.07 -25.24
C THR A 290 -8.62 4.10 -24.23
N LEU A 291 -8.09 4.06 -23.02
CA LEU A 291 -8.21 5.15 -22.05
C LEU A 291 -7.06 6.12 -22.30
N GLN A 292 -7.39 7.37 -22.65
CA GLN A 292 -6.42 8.42 -22.97
C GLN A 292 -6.48 9.54 -21.94
N PRO A 293 -5.70 9.44 -20.84
CA PRO A 293 -5.69 10.46 -19.79
C PRO A 293 -5.38 11.88 -20.28
N SER A 294 -4.60 12.00 -21.36
CA SER A 294 -4.26 13.29 -21.98
C SER A 294 -5.47 14.09 -22.48
N GLN A 295 -6.61 13.44 -22.70
CA GLN A 295 -7.87 14.07 -23.13
C GLN A 295 -8.74 14.56 -21.97
N VAL A 296 -8.39 14.22 -20.72
CA VAL A 296 -9.19 14.57 -19.54
C VAL A 296 -9.00 16.04 -19.19
N THR A 297 -10.12 16.73 -18.93
CA THR A 297 -10.14 18.17 -18.62
C THR A 297 -10.39 18.46 -17.14
N GLU A 298 -11.04 17.55 -16.42
CA GLU A 298 -11.31 17.71 -15.00
C GLU A 298 -10.04 17.44 -14.18
N LYS A 299 -9.56 18.47 -13.48
CA LYS A 299 -8.28 18.45 -12.77
C LYS A 299 -8.41 18.86 -11.32
N TYR A 300 -7.61 18.21 -10.50
CA TYR A 300 -7.41 18.44 -9.08
C TYR A 300 -5.91 18.38 -8.79
N HIS A 301 -5.49 18.84 -7.63
CA HIS A 301 -4.11 18.69 -7.19
C HIS A 301 -4.02 18.42 -5.69
N ILE A 302 -2.92 17.81 -5.26
CA ILE A 302 -2.61 17.64 -3.84
C ILE A 302 -1.80 18.84 -3.36
N CYS A 303 -2.25 19.45 -2.27
CA CYS A 303 -1.47 20.49 -1.59
C CYS A 303 -0.24 19.85 -0.92
N PRO A 304 0.97 20.41 -1.10
CA PRO A 304 2.17 19.85 -0.49
C PRO A 304 2.00 19.68 1.03
N PRO A 305 2.31 18.49 1.59
CA PRO A 305 2.26 18.31 3.03
C PRO A 305 3.30 19.22 3.70
N PRO A 306 3.08 19.66 4.95
CA PRO A 306 4.06 20.46 5.68
C PRO A 306 5.42 19.76 5.72
N ALA A 307 6.50 20.51 5.50
CA ALA A 307 7.85 19.97 5.59
C ALA A 307 8.08 19.36 6.99
N ASN A 308 8.58 18.12 7.04
CA ASN A 308 8.90 17.48 8.31
C ASN A 308 10.10 18.20 8.94
N SER A 309 9.91 18.80 10.12
CA SER A 309 10.97 19.54 10.84
C SER A 309 11.97 18.65 11.58
N ILE A 310 11.96 17.34 11.34
CA ILE A 310 12.84 16.38 12.02
C ILE A 310 14.16 16.32 11.27
N SER A 311 15.28 16.58 11.96
CA SER A 311 16.59 16.46 11.35
C SER A 311 16.90 15.00 10.96
N ALA A 312 17.67 14.81 9.88
CA ALA A 312 18.07 13.49 9.39
C ALA A 312 18.72 12.61 10.47
N GLY A 313 19.52 13.21 11.36
CA GLY A 313 20.13 12.53 12.51
C GLY A 313 19.12 12.09 13.57
N ALA A 314 18.11 12.92 13.86
CA ALA A 314 17.05 12.55 14.80
C ALA A 314 16.15 11.44 14.24
N ALA A 315 15.84 11.47 12.94
CA ALA A 315 15.12 10.40 12.25
C ALA A 315 15.87 9.07 12.33
N LEU A 316 17.18 9.07 12.03
CA LEU A 316 18.00 7.86 12.10
C LEU A 316 18.15 7.33 13.53
N ALA A 317 18.31 8.21 14.51
CA ALA A 317 18.34 7.82 15.93
C ALA A 317 17.00 7.21 16.38
N GLY A 318 15.88 7.70 15.85
CA GLY A 318 14.56 7.10 16.04
C GLY A 318 14.47 5.70 15.43
N ALA A 319 14.91 5.55 14.17
CA ALA A 319 14.96 4.26 13.47
C ALA A 319 15.80 3.22 14.23
N ALA A 320 16.96 3.65 14.76
CA ALA A 320 17.84 2.81 15.56
C ALA A 320 17.21 2.33 16.89
N ARG A 321 16.30 3.13 17.48
CA ARG A 321 15.60 2.77 18.72
C ARG A 321 14.44 1.81 18.50
N LEU A 322 13.89 1.74 17.28
CA LEU A 322 12.77 0.84 16.98
C LEU A 322 13.20 -0.63 17.00
N GLY A 323 14.49 -0.93 16.74
CA GLY A 323 15.07 -2.27 16.80
C GLY A 323 14.33 -3.30 15.92
N PRO A 324 14.81 -4.55 15.85
CA PRO A 324 13.97 -5.63 15.35
C PRO A 324 12.80 -5.78 16.33
N THR A 325 11.57 -5.57 15.87
CA THR A 325 10.39 -5.84 16.68
C THR A 325 10.34 -7.35 16.94
N HIS A 326 10.87 -7.79 18.08
CA HIS A 326 10.90 -9.20 18.50
C HIS A 326 9.49 -9.81 18.68
N ARG A 327 8.44 -8.97 18.64
CA ARG A 327 7.05 -9.38 18.66
C ARG A 327 6.29 -8.61 17.58
N PHE A 328 5.95 -9.33 16.52
CA PHE A 328 5.09 -8.87 15.43
C PHE A 328 3.63 -8.67 15.88
N SER A 329 3.26 -9.33 16.99
CA SER A 329 2.00 -9.19 17.68
C SER A 329 2.22 -9.23 19.21
N PRO A 330 1.61 -8.32 19.99
CA PRO A 330 0.75 -7.23 19.54
C PRO A 330 1.54 -6.16 18.77
N THR A 331 0.87 -5.58 17.79
CA THR A 331 1.27 -4.38 17.05
C THR A 331 1.69 -3.27 18.03
N GLY A 332 2.56 -2.35 17.59
CA GLY A 332 3.05 -1.26 18.45
C GLY A 332 1.93 -0.45 19.14
N SER A 333 2.31 0.34 20.16
CA SER A 333 1.36 1.24 20.85
C SER A 333 0.56 2.08 19.84
N PRO A 334 -0.76 2.26 19.97
CA PRO A 334 -1.54 3.12 19.08
C PRO A 334 -0.98 4.54 19.02
N ARG A 335 -0.87 5.10 17.81
CA ARG A 335 -0.39 6.48 17.57
C ARG A 335 -1.24 7.19 16.51
N LYS A 336 -1.15 8.51 16.49
CA LYS A 336 -1.85 9.40 15.53
C LYS A 336 -0.91 10.14 14.57
N ASP A 337 0.38 9.82 14.61
CA ASP A 337 1.45 10.51 13.88
C ASP A 337 2.01 9.70 12.70
N CYS A 338 1.61 8.43 12.54
CA CYS A 338 2.06 7.60 11.42
C CYS A 338 1.51 8.07 10.06
N LEU A 339 0.35 8.74 10.04
CA LEU A 339 -0.34 9.23 8.84
C LEU A 339 -0.52 10.74 8.93
N VAL A 340 -0.02 11.45 7.92
CA VAL A 340 -0.05 12.92 7.83
C VAL A 340 -1.22 13.34 6.95
N PRO A 341 -2.20 14.13 7.44
CA PRO A 341 -3.31 14.61 6.63
C PRO A 341 -2.83 15.35 5.37
N ILE A 342 -3.53 15.17 4.26
CA ILE A 342 -3.29 15.92 3.02
C ILE A 342 -4.60 16.54 2.53
N GLU A 343 -4.49 17.63 1.78
CA GLU A 343 -5.63 18.31 1.17
C GLU A 343 -5.59 18.14 -0.35
N VAL A 344 -6.75 17.88 -0.94
CA VAL A 344 -6.96 17.86 -2.39
C VAL A 344 -7.72 19.11 -2.75
N ALA A 345 -7.19 19.91 -3.67
CA ALA A 345 -7.80 21.14 -4.13
C ALA A 345 -8.26 21.01 -5.59
N LYS A 346 -9.26 21.82 -5.96
CA LYS A 346 -9.82 21.83 -7.31
C LYS A 346 -8.95 22.68 -8.24
N GLY A 347 -8.81 22.21 -9.48
CA GLY A 347 -8.03 22.87 -10.52
C GLY A 347 -6.64 22.26 -10.69
N PRO A 348 -5.93 22.66 -11.76
CA PRO A 348 -4.59 22.16 -12.03
C PRO A 348 -3.60 22.61 -10.95
N LEU A 349 -2.53 21.83 -10.78
CA LEU A 349 -1.37 22.25 -10.00
C LEU A 349 -0.73 23.47 -10.69
N SER A 350 -0.21 24.42 -9.91
CA SER A 350 0.51 25.55 -10.48
C SER A 350 1.74 25.05 -11.25
N PRO A 351 2.03 25.55 -12.45
CA PRO A 351 3.20 25.11 -13.18
C PRO A 351 4.45 25.38 -12.35
N PRO A 352 5.35 24.40 -12.20
CA PRO A 352 6.62 24.66 -11.55
C PRO A 352 7.44 25.67 -12.37
N GLU A 353 8.30 26.43 -11.69
CA GLU A 353 9.21 27.38 -12.32
C GLU A 353 10.34 26.68 -13.12
N ASP A 354 10.48 25.36 -12.94
CA ASP A 354 11.48 24.52 -13.60
C ASP A 354 11.17 24.33 -15.11
N PRO A 355 12.05 24.79 -16.01
CA PRO A 355 11.88 24.62 -17.45
C PRO A 355 11.94 23.16 -17.93
N GLU A 356 12.52 22.22 -17.16
CA GLU A 356 12.61 20.79 -17.51
C GLU A 356 11.38 19.97 -17.06
N HIS A 357 10.34 20.62 -16.52
CA HIS A 357 9.16 19.92 -16.03
C HIS A 357 8.36 19.21 -17.14
N VAL A 358 7.97 17.96 -16.89
CA VAL A 358 7.23 17.13 -17.85
C VAL A 358 5.77 17.59 -17.99
N TRP A 359 5.48 18.31 -19.07
CA TRP A 359 4.15 18.80 -19.41
C TRP A 359 3.15 17.68 -19.76
N HIS A 360 1.86 17.91 -19.48
CA HIS A 360 0.74 16.95 -19.58
C HIS A 360 0.64 16.18 -20.92
N GLY A 361 1.04 16.78 -22.04
CA GLY A 361 0.97 16.16 -23.36
C GLY A 361 2.11 15.18 -23.70
N GLN A 362 3.15 15.12 -22.85
CA GLN A 362 4.35 14.30 -23.06
C GLN A 362 4.54 13.24 -21.96
N ASP A 363 3.56 13.13 -21.07
CA ASP A 363 3.61 12.27 -19.90
C ASP A 363 3.59 10.79 -20.27
N ASP A 364 4.36 10.00 -19.52
CA ASP A 364 4.47 8.57 -19.72
C ASP A 364 3.63 7.85 -18.67
N TRP A 365 2.65 7.05 -19.10
CA TRP A 365 1.72 6.39 -18.20
C TRP A 365 2.27 5.03 -17.79
N GLY A 366 2.42 4.80 -16.49
CA GLY A 366 3.07 3.64 -15.89
C GLY A 366 2.05 2.60 -15.41
N ALA A 367 2.07 2.31 -14.11
CA ALA A 367 1.12 1.39 -13.51
C ALA A 367 -0.32 1.83 -13.75
N GLY A 368 -1.18 0.84 -13.91
CA GLY A 368 -2.63 0.98 -13.89
C GLY A 368 -3.22 -0.14 -13.06
N MET A 369 -4.36 0.09 -12.42
CA MET A 369 -5.02 -0.90 -11.57
C MET A 369 -6.54 -0.77 -11.67
N LEU A 370 -7.23 -1.91 -11.55
CA LEU A 370 -8.66 -2.09 -11.60
C LEU A 370 -9.21 -2.46 -10.22
N HIS A 371 -10.38 -1.92 -9.89
CA HIS A 371 -11.20 -2.38 -8.78
C HIS A 371 -12.68 -2.25 -9.12
N GLY A 372 -13.31 -3.37 -9.49
CA GLY A 372 -14.68 -3.33 -10.03
C GLY A 372 -14.73 -2.56 -11.35
N ASN A 373 -15.44 -1.42 -11.36
CA ASN A 373 -15.52 -0.53 -12.53
C ASN A 373 -14.52 0.64 -12.48
N LEU A 374 -13.86 0.86 -11.35
CA LEU A 374 -12.83 1.87 -11.20
C LEU A 374 -11.55 1.40 -11.89
N PHE A 375 -10.98 2.27 -12.73
CA PHE A 375 -9.61 2.16 -13.20
C PHE A 375 -8.82 3.37 -12.72
N VAL A 376 -7.61 3.14 -12.22
CA VAL A 376 -6.68 4.22 -11.91
C VAL A 376 -5.36 3.99 -12.65
N GLY A 377 -4.79 5.06 -13.19
CA GLY A 377 -3.48 5.09 -13.81
C GLY A 377 -2.54 6.08 -13.12
N PHE A 378 -1.24 5.79 -13.10
CA PHE A 378 -0.20 6.66 -12.55
C PHE A 378 0.81 7.02 -13.64
N SER A 379 1.24 8.28 -13.69
CA SER A 379 2.18 8.79 -14.69
C SER A 379 3.54 9.18 -14.13
N ARG A 380 4.54 9.29 -15.01
CA ARG A 380 5.91 9.72 -14.67
C ARG A 380 5.92 11.09 -14.03
N ALA A 381 5.13 12.02 -14.53
CA ALA A 381 5.06 13.37 -13.97
C ALA A 381 4.24 13.47 -12.67
N GLY A 382 3.91 12.36 -12.00
CA GLY A 382 3.16 12.38 -10.74
C GLY A 382 1.67 12.69 -10.91
N ARG A 383 1.08 12.34 -12.06
CA ARG A 383 -0.36 12.49 -12.30
C ARG A 383 -1.08 11.17 -12.07
N VAL A 384 -2.26 11.26 -11.48
CA VAL A 384 -3.13 10.12 -11.19
C VAL A 384 -4.42 10.26 -12.00
N PHE A 385 -4.62 9.37 -12.96
CA PHE A 385 -5.84 9.27 -13.74
C PHE A 385 -6.85 8.40 -13.00
N ILE A 386 -7.99 8.98 -12.63
CA ILE A 386 -9.09 8.27 -11.95
C ILE A 386 -10.24 8.15 -12.92
N CYS A 387 -10.65 6.92 -13.26
CA CYS A 387 -11.77 6.62 -14.12
C CYS A 387 -12.80 5.77 -13.38
N SER A 388 -13.89 6.39 -12.91
CA SER A 388 -14.91 5.72 -12.08
C SER A 388 -15.67 4.60 -12.79
N ASN A 389 -15.65 4.61 -14.13
CA ASN A 389 -16.26 3.56 -14.95
C ASN A 389 -15.51 3.38 -16.26
N PHE A 390 -14.47 2.54 -16.24
CA PHE A 390 -13.62 2.34 -17.41
C PHE A 390 -14.39 1.75 -18.61
N ARG A 391 -15.38 0.87 -18.36
CA ARG A 391 -16.18 0.24 -19.42
C ARG A 391 -16.99 1.27 -20.21
N LYS A 392 -17.56 2.28 -19.54
CA LYS A 392 -18.21 3.41 -20.21
C LYS A 392 -17.20 4.33 -20.89
N ALA A 393 -16.05 4.55 -20.25
CA ALA A 393 -15.00 5.41 -20.81
C ALA A 393 -14.37 4.86 -22.11
N LEU A 394 -14.37 3.55 -22.31
CA LEU A 394 -13.89 2.92 -23.54
C LEU A 394 -14.84 3.09 -24.74
N GLN A 395 -16.11 3.44 -24.53
CA GLN A 395 -17.12 3.48 -25.60
C GLN A 395 -16.94 4.68 -26.53
N ASP A 396 -16.77 5.87 -25.95
CA ASP A 396 -16.58 7.11 -26.69
C ASP A 396 -15.97 8.21 -25.80
N ARG A 397 -15.65 9.34 -26.43
CA ARG A 397 -15.06 10.50 -25.75
C ARG A 397 -15.95 11.11 -24.67
N ALA A 398 -17.27 11.12 -24.87
CA ALA A 398 -18.20 11.65 -23.86
C ALA A 398 -18.22 10.75 -22.62
N GLY A 399 -18.12 9.43 -22.81
CA GLY A 399 -17.94 8.45 -21.76
C GLY A 399 -16.64 8.67 -20.99
N LEU A 400 -15.53 8.95 -21.67
CA LEU A 400 -14.26 9.27 -21.03
C LEU A 400 -14.35 10.54 -20.17
N GLU A 401 -14.87 11.63 -20.74
CA GLU A 401 -15.00 12.93 -20.05
C GLU A 401 -15.96 12.86 -18.84
N ALA A 402 -17.06 12.11 -18.95
CA ALA A 402 -18.07 12.03 -17.88
C ALA A 402 -17.67 11.15 -16.68
N ASN A 403 -16.63 10.31 -16.84
CA ASN A 403 -16.23 9.32 -15.84
C ASN A 403 -14.77 9.47 -15.39
N SER A 404 -14.06 10.50 -15.83
CA SER A 404 -12.62 10.59 -15.58
C SER A 404 -12.16 11.95 -15.06
N SER A 405 -11.17 11.91 -14.19
CA SER A 405 -10.52 13.08 -13.59
C SER A 405 -9.03 12.83 -13.40
N ILE A 406 -8.25 13.90 -13.27
CA ILE A 406 -6.80 13.84 -13.00
C ILE A 406 -6.51 14.49 -11.65
N ILE A 407 -5.67 13.86 -10.84
CA ILE A 407 -5.01 14.48 -9.70
C ILE A 407 -3.55 14.74 -10.06
N GLU A 408 -3.11 15.98 -9.95
CA GLU A 408 -1.72 16.40 -10.17
C GLU A 408 -1.00 16.54 -8.82
N CYS A 409 0.25 16.07 -8.77
CA CYS A 409 1.11 16.18 -7.61
C CYS A 409 2.49 16.68 -8.05
N GLU A 410 3.21 17.36 -7.16
CA GLU A 410 4.60 17.74 -7.42
C GLU A 410 5.46 16.48 -7.54
N SER A 411 6.17 16.34 -8.65
CA SER A 411 7.02 15.18 -8.95
C SER A 411 8.16 15.59 -9.89
N ASP A 412 9.33 15.01 -9.63
CA ASP A 412 10.51 15.06 -10.51
C ASP A 412 10.59 13.84 -11.46
N GLY A 413 9.65 12.90 -11.33
CA GLY A 413 9.60 11.66 -12.11
C GLY A 413 10.67 10.61 -11.80
N SER A 414 11.46 10.80 -10.75
CA SER A 414 12.55 9.89 -10.36
C SER A 414 12.08 8.49 -9.91
N SER A 415 10.89 8.38 -9.29
CA SER A 415 10.35 7.11 -8.80
C SER A 415 9.68 6.26 -9.89
N PHE A 416 9.49 6.79 -11.10
CA PHE A 416 8.69 6.15 -12.14
C PHE A 416 9.35 4.91 -12.74
N ASP A 417 10.65 4.98 -13.04
CA ASP A 417 11.38 3.91 -13.76
C ASP A 417 11.47 2.60 -12.94
N LEU A 418 11.16 2.65 -11.63
CA LEU A 418 11.08 1.49 -10.74
C LEU A 418 9.66 0.95 -10.57
N GLY A 419 8.70 1.47 -11.34
CA GLY A 419 7.39 0.85 -11.55
C GLY A 419 6.19 1.65 -11.06
N GLY A 420 6.36 2.90 -10.63
CA GLY A 420 5.28 3.85 -10.29
C GLY A 420 4.08 3.18 -9.61
N TRP A 421 4.19 2.84 -8.34
CA TRP A 421 3.28 1.89 -7.71
C TRP A 421 1.89 2.45 -7.48
N LEU A 422 0.90 1.56 -7.50
CA LEU A 422 -0.50 1.88 -7.31
C LEU A 422 -1.21 0.78 -6.51
N SER A 423 -2.13 1.16 -5.64
CA SER A 423 -3.10 0.24 -5.02
C SER A 423 -4.46 0.91 -4.88
N ILE A 424 -5.53 0.14 -5.07
CA ILE A 424 -6.92 0.62 -4.98
C ILE A 424 -7.71 -0.35 -4.10
N ARG A 425 -8.43 0.18 -3.11
CA ARG A 425 -9.40 -0.60 -2.32
C ARG A 425 -10.36 0.33 -1.59
N ASN A 426 -11.62 -0.09 -1.43
CA ASN A 426 -12.60 0.57 -0.56
C ASN A 426 -12.69 2.10 -0.78
N HIS A 427 -12.86 2.52 -2.03
CA HIS A 427 -12.92 3.93 -2.44
C HIS A 427 -11.66 4.73 -2.04
N ARG A 428 -10.48 4.11 -2.09
CA ARG A 428 -9.20 4.77 -1.83
C ARG A 428 -8.19 4.38 -2.89
N VAL A 429 -7.42 5.37 -3.28
CA VAL A 429 -6.30 5.25 -4.22
C VAL A 429 -5.03 5.52 -3.45
N MET A 430 -4.08 4.60 -3.54
CA MET A 430 -2.77 4.70 -2.94
C MET A 430 -1.71 4.70 -4.04
N PHE A 431 -0.78 5.67 -4.02
CA PHE A 431 0.29 5.80 -5.00
C PHE A 431 1.55 6.41 -4.37
N GLU A 432 2.71 6.18 -4.97
CA GLU A 432 4.00 6.72 -4.50
C GLU A 432 4.46 7.88 -5.36
N ILE A 433 4.93 8.94 -4.71
CA ILE A 433 5.71 10.00 -5.35
C ILE A 433 6.89 10.30 -4.44
N GLN A 434 8.11 10.17 -5.00
CA GLN A 434 9.38 10.40 -4.29
C GLN A 434 9.46 9.58 -2.99
N ASP A 435 9.55 10.23 -1.83
CA ASP A 435 9.73 9.61 -0.51
C ASP A 435 8.40 9.38 0.24
N ARG A 436 7.26 9.54 -0.45
CA ARG A 436 5.92 9.50 0.15
C ARG A 436 4.96 8.60 -0.60
N ILE A 437 4.16 7.89 0.19
CA ILE A 437 2.92 7.27 -0.27
C ILE A 437 1.79 8.24 0.04
N TYR A 438 0.91 8.45 -0.94
CA TYR A 438 -0.33 9.21 -0.80
C TYR A 438 -1.50 8.24 -0.81
N VAL A 439 -2.44 8.41 0.10
CA VAL A 439 -3.71 7.69 0.18
C VAL A 439 -4.84 8.70 0.03
N VAL A 440 -5.41 8.76 -1.17
CA VAL A 440 -6.50 9.68 -1.53
C VAL A 440 -7.82 8.94 -1.45
N ALA A 441 -8.76 9.48 -0.68
CA ALA A 441 -10.11 8.94 -0.59
C ALA A 441 -11.02 9.47 -1.71
N LEU A 442 -11.87 8.58 -2.22
CA LEU A 442 -12.90 8.81 -3.22
C LEU A 442 -14.29 8.78 -2.56
N ASP A 443 -15.29 9.24 -3.30
CA ASP A 443 -16.70 9.13 -2.91
C ASP A 443 -17.24 7.71 -3.14
N ASP A 444 -18.51 7.47 -2.82
CA ASP A 444 -19.15 6.16 -2.97
C ASP A 444 -19.32 5.71 -4.44
N ASN A 445 -19.08 6.62 -5.39
CA ASN A 445 -19.15 6.36 -6.83
C ASN A 445 -17.75 6.32 -7.46
N ASP A 446 -16.70 6.17 -6.66
CA ASP A 446 -15.31 6.14 -7.09
C ASP A 446 -14.87 7.41 -7.86
N ARG A 447 -15.38 8.57 -7.44
CA ARG A 447 -14.99 9.89 -7.93
C ARG A 447 -14.24 10.67 -6.86
N ILE A 448 -13.51 11.70 -7.30
CA ILE A 448 -12.92 12.65 -6.36
C ILE A 448 -14.04 13.31 -5.56
N GLN A 449 -13.91 13.28 -4.23
CA GLN A 449 -14.89 13.78 -3.29
C GLN A 449 -15.08 15.30 -3.43
N ASN A 450 -16.16 15.83 -2.84
CA ASN A 450 -16.27 17.27 -2.66
C ASN A 450 -15.11 17.77 -1.76
N VAL A 451 -14.17 18.50 -2.37
CA VAL A 451 -12.95 19.00 -1.74
C VAL A 451 -13.20 19.98 -0.59
N ASP A 452 -14.33 20.69 -0.58
CA ASP A 452 -14.64 21.68 0.46
C ASP A 452 -15.07 21.01 1.78
N LYS A 453 -15.70 19.83 1.69
CA LYS A 453 -16.22 19.06 2.83
C LYS A 453 -16.12 17.56 2.55
N PRO A 454 -14.91 17.00 2.51
CA PRO A 454 -14.72 15.60 2.19
C PRO A 454 -15.27 14.72 3.32
N PRO A 455 -16.17 13.76 3.04
CA PRO A 455 -16.68 12.83 4.05
C PRO A 455 -15.61 11.83 4.52
N ARG A 456 -14.56 11.60 3.74
CA ARG A 456 -13.42 10.73 4.08
C ARG A 456 -12.11 11.50 4.00
N ALA A 457 -11.27 11.36 5.02
CA ALA A 457 -9.93 11.91 4.99
C ALA A 457 -8.98 11.21 4.00
N SER A 458 -8.05 12.00 3.48
CA SER A 458 -6.88 11.59 2.72
C SER A 458 -5.62 11.89 3.54
N TYR A 459 -4.56 11.10 3.37
CA TYR A 459 -3.32 11.29 4.11
C TYR A 459 -2.11 10.75 3.33
N SER A 460 -0.91 11.04 3.83
CA SER A 460 0.36 10.55 3.32
C SER A 460 1.21 9.91 4.42
N LEU A 461 2.19 9.10 4.02
CA LEU A 461 3.15 8.46 4.90
C LEU A 461 4.51 8.32 4.20
N LEU A 462 5.59 8.34 4.98
CA LEU A 462 6.94 8.20 4.46
C LEU A 462 7.25 6.76 4.02
N THR A 463 8.05 6.60 2.98
CA THR A 463 8.54 5.30 2.47
C THR A 463 9.82 4.82 3.17
N SER A 464 10.40 5.67 4.03
CA SER A 464 11.63 5.40 4.77
C SER A 464 11.54 5.86 6.23
N SER A 465 12.42 5.31 7.06
CA SER A 465 12.60 5.75 8.45
C SER A 465 13.49 6.98 8.59
N ALA A 466 14.30 7.25 7.57
CA ALA A 466 15.10 8.45 7.46
C ALA A 466 15.31 8.78 5.96
N PRO A 467 15.30 10.06 5.57
CA PRO A 467 15.44 10.48 4.16
C PRO A 467 16.67 9.88 3.47
N GLN A 468 17.80 9.79 4.17
CA GLN A 468 19.06 9.24 3.66
C GLN A 468 19.03 7.73 3.39
N LEU A 469 18.01 7.02 3.87
CA LEU A 469 17.79 5.59 3.58
C LEU A 469 16.77 5.38 2.45
N ALA A 470 16.14 6.46 1.95
CA ALA A 470 15.03 6.36 1.02
C ALA A 470 15.49 5.68 -0.28
N VAL A 471 14.83 4.56 -0.57
CA VAL A 471 14.85 3.90 -1.87
C VAL A 471 13.40 3.72 -2.26
N PRO A 472 13.03 3.90 -3.54
CA PRO A 472 11.65 3.75 -3.98
C PRO A 472 11.05 2.42 -3.54
N ILE A 473 9.76 2.44 -3.21
CA ILE A 473 9.06 1.22 -2.84
C ILE A 473 9.09 0.24 -4.01
N SER A 474 8.87 -1.02 -3.70
CA SER A 474 8.83 -2.10 -4.67
C SER A 474 7.58 -2.98 -4.50
N TYR A 475 6.72 -2.61 -3.54
CA TYR A 475 5.37 -3.13 -3.38
C TYR A 475 4.59 -2.27 -2.39
N MET A 476 3.28 -2.14 -2.61
CA MET A 476 2.33 -1.65 -1.61
C MET A 476 0.92 -2.15 -1.88
N ALA A 477 0.12 -2.28 -0.82
CA ALA A 477 -1.27 -2.70 -0.89
C ALA A 477 -2.13 -2.06 0.20
N LEU A 478 -3.37 -1.73 -0.17
CA LEU A 478 -4.44 -1.47 0.77
C LEU A 478 -5.13 -2.80 1.13
N SER A 479 -5.37 -3.00 2.42
CA SER A 479 -6.16 -4.10 2.97
C SER A 479 -7.36 -3.53 3.74
N ASP A 480 -8.23 -4.37 4.32
CA ASP A 480 -9.45 -3.87 4.96
C ASP A 480 -9.17 -3.00 6.19
N ASP A 481 -8.10 -3.33 6.91
CA ASP A 481 -7.76 -2.70 8.19
C ASP A 481 -6.29 -2.27 8.28
N ALA A 482 -5.54 -2.32 7.18
CA ALA A 482 -4.13 -1.91 7.18
C ALA A 482 -3.63 -1.40 5.83
N ILE A 483 -2.57 -0.61 5.89
CA ILE A 483 -1.73 -0.22 4.77
C ILE A 483 -0.44 -1.04 4.85
N MET A 484 -0.05 -1.69 3.76
CA MET A 484 1.17 -2.47 3.68
C MET A 484 2.09 -1.92 2.60
N SER A 485 3.37 -1.78 2.88
CA SER A 485 4.35 -1.37 1.89
C SER A 485 5.72 -1.97 2.16
N THR A 486 6.55 -2.03 1.12
CA THR A 486 8.00 -2.12 1.37
C THR A 486 8.47 -0.81 2.00
N TYR A 487 9.46 -0.91 2.88
CA TYR A 487 9.88 0.21 3.72
C TYR A 487 11.38 0.15 3.98
N THR A 488 12.06 1.27 3.73
CA THR A 488 13.49 1.36 3.95
C THR A 488 13.81 1.79 5.37
N THR A 489 14.61 0.97 6.04
CA THR A 489 14.87 1.13 7.47
C THR A 489 16.23 0.54 7.84
N LEU A 490 16.56 0.61 9.12
CA LEU A 490 17.71 -0.10 9.67
C LEU A 490 17.29 -1.53 10.03
N GLY A 491 18.10 -2.49 9.61
CA GLY A 491 18.01 -3.90 9.96
C GLY A 491 19.08 -4.26 10.98
N TRP A 492 18.82 -5.34 11.71
CA TRP A 492 19.77 -5.91 12.65
C TRP A 492 20.20 -7.27 12.14
N ARG A 493 21.52 -7.42 11.99
CA ARG A 493 22.09 -8.71 11.65
C ARG A 493 22.27 -9.48 12.95
N ASP A 494 21.38 -10.44 13.18
CA ASP A 494 21.70 -11.47 14.16
C ASP A 494 22.91 -12.25 13.66
N SER A 495 23.83 -12.57 14.57
CA SER A 495 25.02 -13.38 14.27
C SER A 495 24.68 -14.83 13.87
N ASN A 496 23.39 -15.15 13.74
CA ASN A 496 22.90 -16.46 13.39
C ASN A 496 22.83 -16.59 11.87
N ALA A 497 23.90 -17.18 11.33
CA ALA A 497 23.94 -17.78 10.01
C ALA A 497 22.69 -18.65 9.72
N PRO A 498 22.34 -18.88 8.45
CA PRO A 498 21.29 -19.85 8.09
C PRO A 498 21.65 -21.21 8.74
N GLY A 499 20.76 -21.72 9.61
CA GLY A 499 20.99 -23.00 10.30
C GLY A 499 20.74 -23.05 11.82
N GLY A 500 20.21 -22.00 12.46
CA GLY A 500 19.55 -22.13 13.77
C GLY A 500 20.40 -22.62 14.95
N GLN A 501 21.72 -22.40 14.95
CA GLN A 501 22.52 -22.59 16.18
C GLN A 501 22.62 -21.27 16.95
N PRO A 502 22.37 -21.27 18.28
CA PRO A 502 22.50 -20.07 19.11
C PRO A 502 23.96 -19.62 19.21
N PRO A 503 24.20 -18.31 19.39
CA PRO A 503 25.56 -17.76 19.38
C PRO A 503 26.36 -18.25 20.59
N GLN A 504 27.62 -18.61 20.36
CA GLN A 504 28.59 -18.86 21.43
C GLN A 504 28.84 -17.56 22.22
N GLN A 505 29.01 -17.68 23.55
CA GLN A 505 29.31 -16.56 24.44
C GLN A 505 30.53 -15.79 23.94
N GLY A 506 30.33 -14.55 23.48
CA GLY A 506 31.39 -13.67 22.95
C GLY A 506 31.13 -13.04 21.57
N ALA A 507 29.94 -13.19 20.99
CA ALA A 507 29.63 -12.66 19.65
C ALA A 507 29.72 -11.12 19.56
N ASN A 508 30.23 -10.66 18.41
CA ASN A 508 30.32 -9.25 18.01
C ASN A 508 28.97 -8.53 18.14
N PRO A 509 28.95 -7.21 18.41
CA PRO A 509 27.70 -6.45 18.51
C PRO A 509 26.86 -6.63 17.24
N PRO A 510 25.51 -6.69 17.36
CA PRO A 510 24.63 -6.79 16.20
C PRO A 510 24.91 -5.59 15.29
N ARG A 511 25.37 -5.88 14.07
CA ARG A 511 25.66 -4.83 13.09
C ARG A 511 24.33 -4.30 12.57
N VAL A 512 24.09 -3.02 12.80
CA VAL A 512 23.00 -2.28 12.19
C VAL A 512 23.36 -2.00 10.73
N PHE A 513 22.43 -2.21 9.80
CA PHE A 513 22.67 -1.98 8.38
C PHE A 513 21.40 -1.46 7.68
N PRO A 514 21.50 -0.66 6.62
CA PRO A 514 20.34 -0.30 5.81
C PRO A 514 19.71 -1.53 5.17
N THR A 515 18.39 -1.66 5.26
CA THR A 515 17.63 -2.77 4.65
C THR A 515 16.26 -2.30 4.15
N LYS A 516 15.59 -3.18 3.42
CA LYS A 516 14.20 -3.02 2.98
C LYS A 516 13.34 -4.11 3.62
N ALA A 517 12.34 -3.68 4.39
CA ALA A 517 11.46 -4.50 5.21
C ALA A 517 10.00 -4.41 4.71
N ILE A 518 9.10 -5.20 5.28
CA ILE A 518 7.65 -5.01 5.12
C ILE A 518 7.16 -4.12 6.26
N ARG A 519 6.56 -2.97 5.95
CA ARG A 519 5.85 -2.13 6.92
C ARG A 519 4.36 -2.39 6.84
N ILE A 520 3.75 -2.54 8.00
CA ILE A 520 2.29 -2.60 8.16
C ILE A 520 1.87 -1.48 9.09
N VAL A 521 0.93 -0.66 8.62
CA VAL A 521 0.24 0.35 9.42
C VAL A 521 -1.20 -0.10 9.56
N SER A 522 -1.55 -0.69 10.70
CA SER A 522 -2.91 -1.13 10.99
C SER A 522 -3.75 0.05 11.49
N LEU A 523 -4.96 0.18 10.95
CA LEU A 523 -6.01 1.11 11.36
C LEU A 523 -7.13 0.39 12.12
N ALA A 524 -6.94 -0.88 12.51
CA ALA A 524 -7.90 -1.62 13.30
C ALA A 524 -8.01 -1.00 14.72
N PRO A 525 -9.19 -0.57 15.17
CA PRO A 525 -9.39 -0.16 16.56
C PRO A 525 -9.09 -1.30 17.54
N ASP A 526 -8.55 -0.95 18.71
CA ASP A 526 -8.30 -1.93 19.75
C ASP A 526 -9.63 -2.42 20.37
N LEU A 527 -9.89 -3.73 20.22
CA LEU A 527 -11.08 -4.40 20.74
C LEU A 527 -10.93 -4.80 22.22
N SER A 528 -9.73 -4.72 22.79
CA SER A 528 -9.44 -5.13 24.17
C SER A 528 -9.95 -4.12 25.21
N ASN A 529 -10.18 -2.86 24.80
CA ASN A 529 -10.81 -1.85 25.64
C ASN A 529 -12.31 -2.09 25.79
N LYS A 530 -12.66 -2.89 26.80
CA LYS A 530 -14.02 -2.91 27.37
C LYS A 530 -14.27 -1.61 28.14
N SER A 531 -14.52 -0.51 27.45
CA SER A 531 -15.11 0.69 28.05
C SER A 531 -16.15 1.29 27.12
N GLY A 532 -17.39 1.40 27.61
CA GLY A 532 -18.52 2.01 26.91
C GLY A 532 -18.32 3.50 26.65
N PRO A 533 -19.29 4.15 25.97
CA PRO A 533 -19.16 5.52 25.51
C PRO A 533 -19.16 6.45 26.72
N THR A 534 -18.00 7.07 27.00
CA THR A 534 -17.93 8.20 27.95
C THR A 534 -17.28 9.38 27.26
N SER A 535 -18.14 10.32 26.88
CA SER A 535 -17.95 11.78 26.92
C SER A 535 -16.50 12.23 27.13
N THR A 536 -15.85 12.67 26.07
CA THR A 536 -14.67 13.52 26.11
C THR A 536 -15.02 14.84 26.83
N LYS A 537 -14.56 14.98 28.07
CA LYS A 537 -14.26 16.29 28.66
C LYS A 537 -12.73 16.45 28.69
N PRO A 538 -12.21 17.65 28.43
CA PRO A 538 -10.77 17.90 28.49
C PRO A 538 -10.37 17.91 29.98
N SER A 539 -9.57 16.95 30.40
CA SER A 539 -8.91 16.99 31.71
C SER A 539 -7.60 17.73 31.57
N THR A 540 -7.54 18.82 32.34
CA THR A 540 -6.39 19.66 32.64
C THR A 540 -5.27 18.83 33.25
N GLU A 541 -4.04 19.25 32.98
CA GLU A 541 -2.80 18.76 33.55
C GLU A 541 -2.88 18.68 35.09
N GLU A 542 -2.82 17.47 35.65
CA GLU A 542 -2.31 17.24 36.99
C GLU A 542 -1.31 16.08 36.93
N VAL A 543 -0.11 16.37 37.39
CA VAL A 543 1.05 15.47 37.47
C VAL A 543 0.87 14.62 38.71
N ASP A 544 0.42 13.38 38.55
CA ASP A 544 0.50 12.37 39.60
C ASP A 544 1.82 11.61 39.48
N VAL A 545 2.69 11.89 40.44
CA VAL A 545 3.91 11.15 40.75
C VAL A 545 3.50 9.90 41.51
N GLU A 546 3.42 8.75 40.82
CA GLU A 546 3.47 7.45 41.48
C GLU A 546 4.74 6.69 41.09
N ASP A 547 5.38 6.21 42.14
CA ASP A 547 6.73 5.70 42.29
C ASP A 547 6.81 4.25 41.78
N ASP A 548 7.39 4.04 40.59
CA ASP A 548 7.79 2.70 40.12
C ASP A 548 9.32 2.55 40.24
N SER A 549 9.75 2.26 41.46
CA SER A 549 11.11 1.84 41.77
C SER A 549 11.36 0.42 41.24
N GLY A 550 11.65 0.33 39.95
CA GLY A 550 12.01 -0.91 39.25
C GLY A 550 13.00 -0.67 38.11
N ARG A 551 13.92 0.30 38.25
CA ARG A 551 14.99 0.58 37.28
C ARG A 551 15.86 -0.66 37.05
N THR A 552 15.62 -1.37 35.96
CA THR A 552 16.67 -2.12 35.25
C THR A 552 17.73 -1.11 34.79
N ILE A 553 18.94 -1.30 35.30
CA ILE A 553 20.18 -0.63 34.88
C ILE A 553 20.28 -0.71 33.34
N PRO A 554 20.75 0.34 32.62
CA PRO A 554 20.95 0.25 31.17
C PRO A 554 21.97 -0.85 30.89
N GLY A 555 21.50 -2.00 30.41
CA GLY A 555 22.34 -3.14 30.08
C GLY A 555 23.32 -2.81 28.96
N GLU A 556 24.44 -3.53 28.92
CA GLU A 556 25.53 -3.39 27.94
C GLU A 556 25.07 -3.32 26.46
N ASP A 557 23.87 -3.82 26.16
CA ASP A 557 23.26 -3.76 24.82
C ASP A 557 23.00 -2.33 24.34
N ALA A 558 22.58 -1.41 25.21
CA ALA A 558 22.29 -0.01 24.82
C ALA A 558 23.55 0.75 24.37
N TRP A 559 24.68 0.52 25.05
CA TRP A 559 25.96 1.11 24.71
C TRP A 559 26.54 0.52 23.41
N ARG A 560 26.29 -0.77 23.16
CA ARG A 560 26.75 -1.47 21.93
C ARG A 560 25.96 -1.03 20.69
N THR A 561 24.65 -0.80 20.80
CA THR A 561 23.82 -0.24 19.70
C THR A 561 24.24 1.18 19.33
N GLN A 562 24.64 1.98 20.32
CA GLN A 562 25.09 3.36 20.09
C GLN A 562 26.37 3.43 19.26
N ALA A 563 27.32 2.51 19.45
CA ALA A 563 28.56 2.47 18.66
C ALA A 563 28.31 2.12 17.18
N GLY A 564 27.44 1.12 16.91
CA GLY A 564 27.05 0.77 15.54
C GLY A 564 26.28 1.89 14.83
N LEU A 565 25.41 2.59 15.56
CA LEU A 565 24.71 3.77 15.04
C LEU A 565 25.66 4.93 14.73
N LEU A 566 26.64 5.20 15.59
CA LEU A 566 27.64 6.25 15.36
C LEU A 566 28.52 5.96 14.14
N GLN A 567 28.90 4.70 13.92
CA GLN A 567 29.61 4.29 12.71
C GLN A 567 28.76 4.49 11.45
N LEU A 568 27.48 4.15 11.50
CA LEU A 568 26.56 4.31 10.37
C LEU A 568 26.23 5.79 10.10
N LEU A 569 26.12 6.61 11.15
CA LEU A 569 26.00 8.07 11.05
C LEU A 569 27.25 8.71 10.42
N SER A 570 28.45 8.26 10.77
CA SER A 570 29.70 8.73 10.15
C SER A 570 29.77 8.36 8.67
N MET A 571 29.39 7.13 8.30
CA MET A 571 29.37 6.70 6.90
C MET A 571 28.33 7.43 6.04
N LEU A 572 27.16 7.76 6.60
CA LEU A 572 26.11 8.50 5.89
C LEU A 572 26.35 10.02 5.91
N GLY A 573 27.10 10.53 6.89
CA GLY A 573 27.51 11.94 6.98
C GLY A 573 28.53 12.34 5.93
N ASP A 574 29.54 11.50 5.66
CA ASP A 574 30.59 11.80 4.66
C ASP A 574 30.09 11.78 3.20
N GLN A 575 28.89 11.22 2.95
CA GLN A 575 28.29 11.13 1.61
C GLN A 575 27.33 12.29 1.30
N ALA A 576 26.94 13.06 2.32
CA ALA A 576 26.28 14.33 2.16
C ALA A 576 27.33 15.42 2.34
N GLY A 577 27.90 15.92 1.23
CA GLY A 577 28.90 16.99 1.24
C GLY A 577 28.34 18.25 1.93
N PHE A 578 28.58 18.35 3.23
CA PHE A 578 28.55 19.60 3.94
C PHE A 578 29.91 20.23 3.71
N GLU A 579 29.96 21.25 2.84
CA GLU A 579 31.08 22.18 2.84
C GLU A 579 31.15 22.79 4.24
N GLU A 580 32.10 22.30 5.04
CA GLU A 580 32.56 23.00 6.22
C GLU A 580 33.01 24.39 5.76
N THR A 581 32.27 25.40 6.22
CA THR A 581 32.65 26.80 6.07
C THR A 581 33.77 27.06 7.06
N ASP A 582 34.99 26.75 6.64
CA ASP A 582 36.19 27.14 7.37
C ASP A 582 36.45 28.64 7.12
N LEU A 583 36.05 29.43 8.11
CA LEU A 583 36.57 30.77 8.36
C LEU A 583 37.89 30.64 9.11
N GLU A 584 38.97 31.17 8.52
CA GLU A 584 40.13 31.87 9.13
C GLU A 584 41.24 31.96 8.06
N GLU A 585 41.46 33.12 7.44
CA GLU A 585 42.34 34.24 7.86
C GLU A 585 43.65 34.27 7.04
N ASP A 586 43.78 35.39 6.32
CA ASP A 586 44.99 36.14 5.97
C ASP A 586 46.01 35.68 4.91
N GLU A 587 46.35 36.68 4.08
CA GLU A 587 47.71 37.17 3.79
C GLU A 587 48.16 37.22 2.29
N TRP A 588 47.85 38.38 1.67
CA TRP A 588 48.65 39.25 0.77
C TRP A 588 49.46 38.75 -0.46
N GLU A 589 49.58 39.70 -1.41
CA GLU A 589 50.56 39.88 -2.51
C GLU A 589 50.24 39.15 -3.85
N SER A 590 49.63 39.81 -4.84
CA SER A 590 50.16 40.81 -5.80
C SER A 590 50.94 40.23 -6.99
N VAL A 591 50.79 40.91 -8.14
CA VAL A 591 51.58 40.83 -9.40
C VAL A 591 51.12 39.74 -10.38
N ASP A 592 51.01 39.89 -11.69
CA ASP A 592 50.86 40.98 -12.67
C ASP A 592 50.80 40.29 -14.06
N GLU A 593 50.24 40.98 -15.05
CA GLU A 593 50.55 40.95 -16.49
C GLU A 593 50.47 39.66 -17.36
N GLY A 594 49.88 39.85 -18.55
CA GLY A 594 50.20 39.18 -19.82
C GLY A 594 49.04 38.39 -20.43
N ASP A 595 48.25 38.93 -21.37
CA ASP A 595 48.51 38.94 -22.83
C ASP A 595 48.60 37.50 -23.40
N GLU A 596 47.94 37.06 -24.47
CA GLU A 596 47.45 37.69 -25.69
C GLU A 596 46.60 36.60 -26.43
N GLU A 597 45.61 37.05 -27.22
CA GLU A 597 45.30 36.69 -28.63
C GLU A 597 45.71 35.28 -29.16
N GLU A 598 45.03 34.56 -30.05
CA GLU A 598 43.92 34.76 -30.99
C GLU A 598 43.82 33.43 -31.80
N SER A 599 42.64 33.12 -32.37
CA SER A 599 42.45 32.43 -33.67
C SER A 599 42.96 30.96 -33.86
N GLU A 600 42.46 30.10 -34.73
CA GLU A 600 41.64 30.24 -35.94
C GLU A 600 40.62 29.09 -36.09
N VAL A 601 39.56 29.46 -36.79
CA VAL A 601 38.57 28.63 -37.46
C VAL A 601 39.20 27.77 -38.55
N ASN A 602 38.80 26.51 -38.66
CA ASN A 602 38.85 25.77 -39.93
C ASN A 602 37.64 24.83 -40.03
N GLY A 603 36.66 25.23 -40.84
CA GLY A 603 35.92 24.29 -41.67
C GLY A 603 36.60 24.28 -43.05
N ASP A 604 36.69 23.13 -43.70
CA ASP A 604 35.73 22.82 -44.76
C ASP A 604 35.89 21.39 -45.32
N GLN A 605 34.73 20.87 -45.68
CA GLN A 605 34.28 19.78 -46.56
C GLN A 605 35.26 18.92 -47.38
N GLY A 606 34.87 17.64 -47.54
CA GLY A 606 35.19 16.89 -48.75
C GLY A 606 34.79 15.40 -48.74
N ALA A 607 33.61 15.13 -49.32
CA ALA A 607 33.07 13.85 -49.86
C ALA A 607 32.45 12.82 -48.88
#